data_AF-A0A239AIE8-F1
#
_entry.id   AF-A0A239AIE8-F1
#
_cell.length_a   1.000
_cell.length_b   1.000
_cell.length_c   1.000
_cell.angle_alpha   90.00
_cell.angle_beta   90.00
_cell.angle_gamma   90.00
#
_symmetry.space_group_name_H-M   'P 1'
#
loop_
_entity.id
_entity.type
_entity.pdbx_description
1 polymer ?
#
loop_
_entity_poly.entity_id
_entity_poly.type
_entity_poly.pdbx_seq_one_letter_code
_entity_poly.pdbx_strand_id
1 'polypeptide(L)'
;MDNALDEAAEASGLRIDNLLDRLAADPARLVFLSEALTAAARSTFSERVRALGRALASGALADDEARVDEERLWVAILAGVEAPHLRILRQLMLPRDQQPYGTTPQQLTLAEAAGVSYVMAGHLLADLERHGLASWRWGETYPQSYREAQGASASEKFWQPTSLTPELLDRFRAAGREGDE
;
A
#
# COMPACT_ATOMS: atom_id res chain seq x y z
N MET A 1 -19.32 -13.56 -0.54
CA MET A 1 -18.31 -12.57 -0.97
C MET A 1 -18.24 -11.60 0.18
N ASP A 2 -17.23 -11.75 1.02
CA ASP A 2 -17.10 -10.93 2.22
C ASP A 2 -16.77 -9.52 1.76
N ASN A 3 -17.69 -8.59 2.02
CA ASN A 3 -17.48 -7.18 1.71
C ASN A 3 -16.72 -6.51 2.87
N ALA A 4 -16.26 -5.27 2.68
CA ALA A 4 -15.49 -4.58 3.71
C ALA A 4 -16.25 -4.38 5.03
N LEU A 5 -17.60 -4.34 5.01
CA LEU A 5 -18.41 -4.19 6.22
C LEU A 5 -18.48 -5.50 7.02
N ASP A 6 -18.56 -6.64 6.33
CA ASP A 6 -18.52 -7.96 6.98
C ASP A 6 -17.17 -8.16 7.68
N GLU A 7 -16.06 -7.86 6.98
CA GLU A 7 -14.72 -7.91 7.57
C GLU A 7 -14.57 -6.94 8.74
N ALA A 8 -15.14 -5.73 8.65
CA ALA A 8 -15.09 -4.76 9.73
C ALA A 8 -15.85 -5.24 10.98
N ALA A 9 -17.02 -5.86 10.78
CA ALA A 9 -17.80 -6.45 11.87
C ALA A 9 -17.03 -7.60 12.53
N GLU A 10 -16.44 -8.49 11.74
CA GLU A 10 -15.60 -9.59 12.23
C GLU A 10 -14.39 -9.07 13.02
N ALA A 11 -13.62 -8.14 12.44
CA ALA A 11 -12.41 -7.60 13.06
C ALA A 11 -12.68 -6.77 14.32
N SER A 12 -13.84 -6.11 14.40
CA SER A 12 -14.23 -5.34 15.59
C SER A 12 -14.89 -6.19 16.68
N GLY A 13 -15.34 -7.41 16.35
CA GLY A 13 -16.18 -8.22 17.22
C GLY A 13 -17.58 -7.63 17.47
N LEU A 14 -17.98 -6.61 16.70
CA LEU A 14 -19.29 -5.97 16.81
C LEU A 14 -20.26 -6.57 15.79
N ARG A 15 -21.56 -6.56 16.13
CA ARG A 15 -22.60 -6.74 15.11
C ARG A 15 -22.58 -5.56 14.15
N ILE A 16 -22.94 -5.79 12.88
CA ILE A 16 -22.97 -4.76 11.84
C ILE A 16 -23.77 -3.52 12.29
N ASP A 17 -24.95 -3.70 12.88
CA ASP A 17 -25.77 -2.57 13.34
C ASP A 17 -25.05 -1.71 14.39
N ASN A 18 -24.41 -2.35 15.39
CA ASN A 18 -23.65 -1.64 16.43
C ASN A 18 -22.39 -0.95 15.85
N LEU A 19 -21.76 -1.56 14.85
CA LEU A 19 -20.63 -0.97 14.14
C LEU A 19 -21.07 0.29 13.40
N LEU A 20 -22.17 0.21 12.64
CA LEU A 20 -22.74 1.34 11.92
C LEU A 20 -23.19 2.45 12.87
N ASP A 21 -23.81 2.12 14.00
CA ASP A 21 -24.22 3.11 15.01
C ASP A 21 -23.01 3.87 15.56
N ARG A 22 -21.90 3.18 15.86
CA ARG A 22 -20.65 3.82 16.31
C ARG A 22 -20.01 4.71 15.25
N LEU A 23 -20.05 4.28 14.00
CA LEU A 23 -19.54 5.06 12.87
C LEU A 23 -20.44 6.25 12.55
N ALA A 24 -21.74 6.13 12.79
CA ALA A 24 -22.73 7.17 12.58
C ALA A 24 -22.80 8.21 13.70
N ALA A 25 -22.25 7.88 14.88
CA ALA A 25 -22.24 8.77 16.05
C ALA A 25 -21.41 10.05 15.83
N ASP A 26 -20.53 10.07 14.84
CA ASP A 26 -19.66 11.19 14.52
C ASP A 26 -19.63 11.44 12.99
N PRO A 27 -19.97 12.66 12.52
CA PRO A 27 -19.92 13.00 11.10
C PRO A 27 -18.55 12.74 10.43
N ALA A 28 -17.44 12.94 11.13
CA ALA A 28 -16.10 12.63 10.60
C ALA A 28 -15.97 11.13 10.35
N ARG A 29 -16.59 10.32 11.22
CA ARG A 29 -16.61 8.86 11.11
C ARG A 29 -17.44 8.36 9.93
N LEU A 30 -18.56 9.02 9.65
CA LEU A 30 -19.39 8.74 8.47
C LEU A 30 -18.67 9.02 7.14
N VAL A 31 -17.89 10.10 7.06
CA VAL A 31 -17.13 10.42 5.86
C VAL A 31 -16.09 9.34 5.58
N PHE A 32 -15.31 8.93 6.60
CA PHE A 32 -14.35 7.84 6.39
C PHE A 32 -15.03 6.52 6.03
N LEU A 33 -16.20 6.23 6.62
CA LEU A 33 -16.99 5.04 6.30
C LEU A 33 -17.35 5.02 4.81
N SER A 34 -17.86 6.15 4.31
CA SER A 34 -18.22 6.28 2.90
C SER A 34 -17.03 6.08 1.97
N GLU A 35 -15.88 6.69 2.29
CA GLU A 35 -14.64 6.57 1.50
C GLU A 35 -14.16 5.12 1.42
N ALA A 36 -14.06 4.43 2.56
CA ALA A 36 -13.59 3.05 2.62
C ALA A 36 -14.52 2.08 1.89
N LEU A 37 -15.85 2.19 2.10
CA LEU A 37 -16.83 1.33 1.41
C LEU A 37 -16.83 1.58 -0.10
N THR A 38 -16.71 2.83 -0.53
CA THR A 38 -16.62 3.17 -1.96
C THR A 38 -15.37 2.59 -2.59
N ALA A 39 -14.21 2.71 -1.93
CA ALA A 39 -12.96 2.13 -2.40
C ALA A 39 -13.02 0.59 -2.46
N ALA A 40 -13.59 -0.04 -1.42
CA ALA A 40 -13.76 -1.48 -1.36
C ALA A 40 -14.68 -1.99 -2.47
N ALA A 41 -15.85 -1.34 -2.67
CA ALA A 41 -16.81 -1.72 -3.70
C ALA A 41 -16.27 -1.60 -5.14
N ARG A 42 -15.25 -0.77 -5.34
CA ARG A 42 -14.59 -0.59 -6.65
C ARG A 42 -13.37 -1.50 -6.85
N SER A 43 -13.05 -2.37 -5.88
CA SER A 43 -11.92 -3.28 -5.98
C SER A 43 -12.35 -4.69 -6.37
N THR A 44 -11.54 -5.34 -7.19
CA THR A 44 -11.54 -6.81 -7.31
C THR A 44 -10.44 -7.46 -6.47
N PHE A 45 -9.59 -6.66 -5.81
CA PHE A 45 -8.47 -7.14 -5.02
C PHE A 45 -8.90 -7.39 -3.57
N SER A 46 -9.09 -8.68 -3.24
CA SER A 46 -9.70 -9.08 -1.97
C SER A 46 -8.91 -8.65 -0.72
N GLU A 47 -7.57 -8.65 -0.76
CA GLU A 47 -6.75 -8.17 0.36
C GLU A 47 -7.00 -6.68 0.63
N ARG A 48 -7.24 -5.86 -0.41
CA ARG A 48 -7.58 -4.44 -0.24
C ARG A 48 -8.95 -4.26 0.41
N VAL A 49 -9.94 -5.03 -0.04
CA VAL A 49 -11.29 -5.01 0.54
C VAL A 49 -11.21 -5.33 2.04
N ARG A 50 -10.44 -6.35 2.42
CA ARG A 50 -10.27 -6.74 3.82
C ARG A 50 -9.46 -5.72 4.61
N ALA A 51 -8.37 -5.18 4.06
CA ALA A 51 -7.58 -4.14 4.71
C ALA A 51 -8.41 -2.87 4.98
N LEU A 52 -9.27 -2.48 4.04
CA LEU A 52 -10.24 -1.39 4.24
C LEU A 52 -11.26 -1.73 5.33
N GLY A 53 -11.78 -2.96 5.37
CA GLY A 53 -12.66 -3.41 6.46
C GLY A 53 -11.99 -3.36 7.84
N ARG A 54 -10.73 -3.79 7.95
CA ARG A 54 -9.97 -3.72 9.21
C ARG A 54 -9.66 -2.28 9.64
N ALA A 55 -9.42 -1.38 8.69
CA ALA A 55 -9.29 0.05 8.97
C ALA A 55 -10.61 0.64 9.48
N LEU A 56 -11.76 0.24 8.90
CA LEU A 56 -13.09 0.61 9.40
C LEU A 56 -13.31 0.15 10.84
N ALA A 57 -12.99 -1.11 11.15
CA ALA A 57 -13.08 -1.65 12.50
C ALA A 57 -12.23 -0.84 13.48
N SER A 58 -10.98 -0.54 13.10
CA SER A 58 -10.04 0.22 13.92
C SER A 58 -10.56 1.63 14.21
N GLY A 59 -11.09 2.32 13.19
CA GLY A 59 -11.70 3.64 13.35
C GLY A 59 -12.97 3.64 14.19
N ALA A 60 -13.78 2.58 14.12
CA ALA A 60 -14.99 2.44 14.95
C ALA A 60 -14.69 2.14 16.43
N LEU A 61 -13.60 1.42 16.70
CA LEU A 61 -13.14 1.08 18.05
C LEU A 61 -12.26 2.16 18.68
N ALA A 62 -11.83 3.16 17.93
CA ALA A 62 -11.00 4.25 18.44
C ALA A 62 -11.75 5.07 19.52
N ASP A 63 -11.08 5.26 20.66
CA ASP A 63 -11.58 6.01 21.80
C ASP A 63 -11.23 7.51 21.75
N ASP A 64 -10.34 7.91 20.83
CA ASP A 64 -9.91 9.30 20.63
C ASP A 64 -9.94 9.72 19.15
N GLU A 65 -10.06 11.03 18.92
CA GLU A 65 -10.19 11.64 17.59
C GLU A 65 -8.88 11.53 16.78
N ALA A 66 -7.72 11.60 17.42
CA ALA A 66 -6.44 11.52 16.73
C ALA A 66 -6.24 10.14 16.07
N ARG A 67 -6.69 9.07 16.72
CA ARG A 67 -6.66 7.72 16.16
C ARG A 67 -7.64 7.55 15.01
N VAL A 68 -8.82 8.20 15.07
CA VAL A 68 -9.77 8.22 13.95
C VAL A 68 -9.15 8.93 12.74
N ASP A 69 -8.51 10.09 12.96
CA ASP A 69 -7.82 10.83 11.90
C ASP A 69 -6.69 10.02 11.26
N GLU A 70 -5.92 9.30 12.07
CA GLU A 70 -4.86 8.42 11.57
C GLU A 70 -5.44 7.28 10.69
N GLU A 71 -6.48 6.60 11.16
CA GLU A 71 -7.11 5.53 10.37
C GLU A 71 -7.74 6.07 9.07
N ARG A 72 -8.22 7.32 9.07
CA ARG A 72 -8.68 7.99 7.84
C ARG A 72 -7.54 8.19 6.84
N LEU A 73 -6.35 8.59 7.28
CA LEU A 73 -5.18 8.68 6.41
C LEU A 73 -4.81 7.30 5.85
N TRP A 74 -4.88 6.24 6.66
CA TRP A 74 -4.67 4.88 6.19
C TRP A 74 -5.70 4.43 5.17
N VAL A 75 -6.99 4.72 5.34
CA VAL A 75 -8.03 4.45 4.35
C VAL A 75 -7.70 5.13 3.01
N ALA A 76 -7.26 6.39 3.02
CA ALA A 76 -6.89 7.10 1.80
C ALA A 76 -5.69 6.44 1.07
N ILE A 77 -4.69 5.97 1.82
CA ILE A 77 -3.55 5.22 1.26
C ILE A 77 -4.02 3.87 0.71
N LEU A 78 -4.78 3.10 1.48
CA LEU A 78 -5.30 1.79 1.08
C LEU A 78 -6.18 1.87 -0.16
N ALA A 79 -6.98 2.92 -0.30
CA ALA A 79 -7.81 3.17 -1.47
C ALA A 79 -6.98 3.42 -2.75
N GLY A 80 -5.78 3.98 -2.63
CA GLY A 80 -4.85 4.22 -3.74
C GLY A 80 -3.99 3.01 -4.13
N VAL A 81 -3.95 1.97 -3.28
CA VAL A 81 -3.05 0.83 -3.45
C VAL A 81 -3.81 -0.36 -4.04
N GLU A 82 -3.15 -1.07 -4.97
CA GLU A 82 -3.70 -2.22 -5.70
C GLU A 82 -2.63 -3.32 -5.80
N ALA A 83 -2.99 -4.51 -6.26
CA ALA A 83 -2.06 -5.66 -6.31
C ALA A 83 -0.71 -5.37 -7.01
N PRO A 84 -0.63 -4.62 -8.13
CA PRO A 84 0.65 -4.24 -8.74
C PRO A 84 1.53 -3.37 -7.82
N HIS A 85 0.91 -2.44 -7.06
CA HIS A 85 1.62 -1.60 -6.10
C HIS A 85 2.29 -2.44 -4.99
N LEU A 86 1.56 -3.43 -4.45
CA LEU A 86 2.11 -4.31 -3.42
C LEU A 86 3.29 -5.14 -3.91
N ARG A 87 3.27 -5.59 -5.16
CA ARG A 87 4.41 -6.31 -5.75
C ARG A 87 5.65 -5.41 -5.85
N ILE A 88 5.47 -4.14 -6.22
CA ILE A 88 6.56 -3.14 -6.19
C ILE A 88 7.10 -2.98 -4.77
N LEU A 89 6.22 -2.76 -3.78
CA LEU A 89 6.64 -2.55 -2.40
C LEU A 89 7.35 -3.77 -1.81
N ARG A 90 6.87 -4.98 -2.10
CA ARG A 90 7.54 -6.23 -1.70
C ARG A 90 8.92 -6.36 -2.33
N GLN A 91 9.06 -6.02 -3.62
CA GLN A 91 10.36 -5.99 -4.30
C GLN A 91 11.32 -4.97 -3.66
N LEU A 92 10.83 -3.78 -3.30
CA LEU A 92 11.63 -2.75 -2.63
C LEU A 92 12.10 -3.16 -1.24
N MET A 93 11.35 -4.04 -0.56
CA MET A 93 11.67 -4.54 0.78
C MET A 93 12.61 -5.76 0.77
N LEU A 94 12.97 -6.31 -0.41
CA LEU A 94 13.93 -7.40 -0.47
C LEU A 94 15.32 -6.95 0.03
N PRO A 95 15.98 -7.78 0.86
CA PRO A 95 17.39 -7.60 1.21
C PRO A 95 18.26 -7.41 -0.04
N ARG A 96 19.34 -6.61 0.07
CA ARG A 96 20.18 -6.25 -1.07
C ARG A 96 20.75 -7.45 -1.82
N ASP A 97 21.11 -8.51 -1.11
CA ASP A 97 21.61 -9.78 -1.65
C ASP A 97 20.53 -10.59 -2.38
N GLN A 98 19.25 -10.31 -2.12
CA GLN A 98 18.10 -10.91 -2.80
C GLN A 98 17.54 -10.03 -3.92
N GLN A 99 18.03 -8.79 -4.06
CA GLN A 99 17.65 -7.93 -5.17
C GLN A 99 18.19 -8.49 -6.49
N PRO A 100 17.43 -8.38 -7.59
CA PRO A 100 17.95 -8.56 -8.93
C PRO A 100 19.22 -7.74 -9.12
N TYR A 101 20.28 -8.41 -9.54
CA TYR A 101 21.60 -7.79 -9.76
C TYR A 101 22.30 -7.21 -8.52
N GLY A 102 21.79 -7.43 -7.29
CA GLY A 102 22.41 -6.94 -6.05
C GLY A 102 22.40 -5.41 -5.88
N THR A 103 21.51 -4.72 -6.59
CA THR A 103 21.45 -3.25 -6.66
C THR A 103 20.12 -2.70 -6.14
N THR A 104 20.09 -1.39 -5.85
CA THR A 104 18.82 -0.70 -5.58
C THR A 104 17.92 -0.80 -6.82
N PRO A 105 16.63 -1.14 -6.68
CA PRO A 105 15.76 -1.34 -7.84
C PRO A 105 15.56 -0.08 -8.69
N GLN A 106 15.57 -0.29 -10.01
CA GLN A 106 15.21 0.72 -11.00
C GLN A 106 13.77 0.50 -11.49
N GLN A 107 13.22 1.48 -12.21
CA GLN A 107 11.85 1.39 -12.74
C GLN A 107 11.64 0.16 -13.65
N LEU A 108 12.66 -0.26 -14.41
CA LEU A 108 12.56 -1.46 -15.25
C LEU A 108 12.33 -2.72 -14.40
N THR A 109 13.16 -2.95 -13.38
CA THR A 109 13.03 -4.07 -12.44
C THR A 109 11.68 -4.05 -11.71
N LEU A 110 11.21 -2.86 -11.32
CA LEU A 110 9.92 -2.72 -10.63
C LEU A 110 8.73 -2.94 -11.57
N ALA A 111 8.85 -2.60 -12.85
CA ALA A 111 7.85 -2.92 -13.87
C ALA A 111 7.71 -4.44 -14.04
N GLU A 112 8.83 -5.16 -14.07
CA GLU A 112 8.85 -6.63 -14.13
C GLU A 112 8.19 -7.24 -12.89
N ALA A 113 8.56 -6.80 -11.69
CA ALA A 113 7.95 -7.27 -10.44
C ALA A 113 6.43 -7.02 -10.40
N ALA A 114 6.00 -5.85 -10.87
CA ALA A 114 4.60 -5.49 -10.98
C ALA A 114 3.85 -6.19 -12.13
N GLY A 115 4.55 -6.84 -13.06
CA GLY A 115 3.96 -7.41 -14.27
C GLY A 115 3.24 -6.39 -15.14
N VAL A 116 3.78 -5.17 -15.25
CA VAL A 116 3.21 -4.08 -16.06
C VAL A 116 4.27 -3.48 -17.00
N SER A 117 3.84 -2.64 -17.95
CA SER A 117 4.78 -1.93 -18.82
C SER A 117 5.60 -0.90 -18.04
N TYR A 118 6.78 -0.53 -18.57
CA TYR A 118 7.64 0.51 -17.99
C TYR A 118 6.88 1.82 -17.73
N VAL A 119 6.05 2.26 -18.68
CA VAL A 119 5.26 3.49 -18.56
C VAL A 119 4.24 3.38 -17.43
N MET A 120 3.53 2.24 -17.34
CA MET A 120 2.56 2.02 -16.27
C MET A 120 3.25 1.94 -14.90
N ALA A 121 4.42 1.30 -14.81
CA ALA A 121 5.22 1.30 -13.59
C ALA A 121 5.56 2.72 -13.12
N GLY A 122 5.86 3.63 -14.05
CA GLY A 122 6.07 5.04 -13.72
C GLY A 122 4.85 5.71 -13.07
N HIS A 123 3.64 5.37 -13.51
CA HIS A 123 2.41 5.84 -12.88
C HIS A 123 2.23 5.25 -11.47
N LEU A 124 2.38 3.94 -11.31
CA LEU A 124 2.29 3.27 -10.00
C LEU A 124 3.31 3.82 -9.01
N LEU A 125 4.53 4.11 -9.46
CA LEU A 125 5.59 4.68 -8.64
C LEU A 125 5.28 6.12 -8.21
N ALA A 126 4.64 6.91 -9.08
CA ALA A 126 4.17 8.24 -8.72
C ALA A 126 3.06 8.20 -7.66
N ASP A 127 2.16 7.21 -7.72
CA ASP A 127 1.13 7.02 -6.70
C ASP A 127 1.75 6.59 -5.36
N LEU A 128 2.71 5.66 -5.39
CA LEU A 128 3.48 5.27 -4.19
C LEU A 128 4.27 6.45 -3.60
N GLU A 129 4.88 7.29 -4.43
CA GLU A 129 5.57 8.51 -3.98
C GLU A 129 4.60 9.51 -3.36
N ARG A 130 3.44 9.73 -4.00
CA ARG A 130 2.38 10.60 -3.49
C ARG A 130 1.88 10.17 -2.12
N HIS A 131 1.77 8.87 -1.88
CA HIS A 131 1.37 8.31 -0.58
C HIS A 131 2.54 8.18 0.40
N GLY A 132 3.74 8.61 0.02
CA GLY A 132 4.94 8.51 0.86
C GLY A 132 5.37 7.07 1.14
N LEU A 133 4.99 6.11 0.29
CA LEU A 133 5.30 4.68 0.41
C LEU A 133 6.58 4.28 -0.33
N ALA A 134 7.04 5.10 -1.26
CA ALA A 134 8.32 4.93 -1.94
C ALA A 134 8.93 6.31 -2.20
N SER A 135 10.24 6.36 -2.32
CA SER A 135 10.95 7.55 -2.77
C SER A 135 11.98 7.17 -3.81
N TRP A 136 12.42 8.15 -4.61
CA TRP A 136 13.49 7.95 -5.56
C TRP A 136 14.68 8.85 -5.24
N ARG A 137 15.87 8.38 -5.63
CA ARG A 137 17.10 9.16 -5.64
C ARG A 137 17.79 8.99 -6.99
N TRP A 138 18.55 10.00 -7.39
CA TRP A 138 19.48 9.84 -8.51
C TRP A 138 20.61 8.88 -8.11
N GLY A 139 21.05 8.02 -9.03
CA GLY A 139 22.18 7.13 -8.77
C GLY A 139 23.48 7.90 -8.61
N GLU A 140 24.14 7.79 -7.46
CA GLU A 140 25.44 8.41 -7.23
C GLU A 140 26.62 7.61 -7.81
N THR A 141 26.45 6.32 -8.13
CA THR A 141 27.57 5.49 -8.63
C THR A 141 27.06 4.26 -9.38
N TYR A 142 27.32 4.19 -10.69
CA TYR A 142 27.27 2.92 -11.41
C TYR A 142 28.28 1.94 -10.78
N PRO A 143 28.00 0.62 -10.73
CA PRO A 143 29.04 -0.37 -10.50
C PRO A 143 30.25 -0.06 -11.39
N GLN A 144 31.47 -0.18 -10.87
CA GLN A 144 32.68 0.22 -11.60
C GLN A 144 32.81 -0.49 -12.96
N SER A 145 32.26 -1.70 -13.08
CA SER A 145 32.14 -2.47 -14.32
C SER A 145 31.25 -1.85 -15.41
N TYR A 146 30.38 -0.90 -15.06
CA TYR A 146 29.50 -0.19 -16.01
C TYR A 146 30.10 1.14 -16.51
N ARG A 147 31.04 1.75 -15.76
CA ARG A 147 31.69 3.02 -16.16
C ARG A 147 32.56 2.88 -17.41
N GLU A 148 33.06 1.70 -17.70
CA GLU A 148 33.98 1.45 -18.81
C GLU A 148 33.27 1.23 -20.15
N ALA A 149 31.94 0.99 -20.14
CA ALA A 149 31.26 0.43 -21.30
C ALA A 149 30.62 1.44 -22.26
N GLN A 150 30.25 2.66 -21.86
CA GLN A 150 29.72 3.68 -22.81
C GLN A 150 29.54 5.05 -22.13
N GLY A 151 29.76 6.13 -22.90
CA GLY A 151 29.70 7.53 -22.47
C GLY A 151 28.51 7.85 -21.57
N ALA A 152 28.82 8.15 -20.31
CA ALA A 152 27.87 8.30 -19.23
C ALA A 152 27.13 9.64 -19.30
N SER A 153 25.91 9.62 -19.83
CA SER A 153 24.87 10.54 -19.38
C SER A 153 23.48 9.91 -19.52
N ALA A 154 23.03 9.22 -18.49
CA ALA A 154 21.61 9.04 -18.22
C ALA A 154 21.43 8.91 -16.71
N SER A 155 20.85 9.95 -16.12
CA SER A 155 20.40 10.00 -14.74
C SER A 155 19.28 8.98 -14.55
N GLU A 156 19.57 7.81 -14.00
CA GLU A 156 18.56 6.78 -13.74
C GLU A 156 18.06 6.90 -12.30
N LYS A 157 16.72 6.83 -12.13
CA LYS A 157 16.08 6.90 -10.81
C LYS A 157 16.13 5.54 -10.13
N PHE A 158 16.69 5.53 -8.93
CA PHE A 158 16.69 4.38 -8.03
C PHE A 158 15.62 4.57 -6.97
N TRP A 159 14.81 3.54 -6.75
CA TRP A 159 13.67 3.59 -5.85
C TRP A 159 13.97 2.85 -4.55
N GLN A 160 13.45 3.38 -3.45
CA GLN A 160 13.64 2.82 -2.11
C GLN A 160 12.33 2.92 -1.32
N PRO A 161 12.07 1.98 -0.40
CA PRO A 161 10.94 2.08 0.51
C PRO A 161 11.14 3.25 1.48
N THR A 162 10.06 3.69 2.11
CA THR A 162 10.06 4.68 3.19
C THR A 162 9.72 3.99 4.51
N SER A 163 9.60 4.76 5.60
CA SER A 163 9.14 4.25 6.89
C SER A 163 7.68 3.78 6.88
N LEU A 164 6.84 4.25 5.95
CA LEU A 164 5.44 3.83 5.85
C LEU A 164 5.25 2.51 5.10
N THR A 165 6.24 2.10 4.29
CA THR A 165 6.17 0.86 3.52
C THR A 165 5.92 -0.39 4.37
N PRO A 166 6.70 -0.68 5.43
CA PRO A 166 6.47 -1.87 6.25
C PRO A 166 5.10 -1.85 6.93
N GLU A 167 4.67 -0.71 7.47
CA GLU A 167 3.36 -0.54 8.12
C GLU A 167 2.19 -0.87 7.18
N LEU A 168 2.27 -0.40 5.92
CA LEU A 168 1.27 -0.73 4.91
C LEU A 168 1.26 -2.25 4.62
N LEU A 169 2.45 -2.84 4.41
CA LEU A 169 2.57 -4.26 4.11
C LEU A 169 2.04 -5.13 5.26
N ASP A 170 2.25 -4.71 6.51
CA ASP A 170 1.73 -5.39 7.69
C ASP A 170 0.19 -5.30 7.76
N ARG A 171 -0.41 -4.17 7.39
CA ARG A 171 -1.88 -4.06 7.26
C ARG A 171 -2.44 -4.99 6.19
N PHE A 172 -1.79 -5.11 5.03
CA PHE A 172 -2.19 -6.08 4.00
C PHE A 172 -1.95 -7.52 4.45
N ARG A 173 -0.86 -7.81 5.18
CA ARG A 173 -0.58 -9.15 5.72
C ARG A 173 -1.64 -9.54 6.74
N ALA A 174 -1.99 -8.65 7.68
CA ALA A 174 -3.06 -8.87 8.65
C ALA A 174 -4.42 -9.09 7.97
N ALA A 175 -4.63 -8.49 6.79
CA ALA A 175 -5.81 -8.71 5.96
C ALA A 175 -5.74 -9.98 5.11
N GLY A 176 -4.57 -10.56 4.84
CA GLY A 176 -4.43 -11.87 4.24
C GLY A 176 -4.82 -12.94 5.26
N ARG A 177 -5.82 -13.78 4.97
CA ARG A 177 -6.10 -14.94 5.83
C ARG A 177 -4.84 -15.82 5.88
N GLU A 178 -4.45 -16.29 7.07
CA GLU A 178 -3.49 -17.39 7.21
C GLU A 178 -4.00 -18.58 6.39
N GLY A 179 -3.42 -18.85 5.22
CA GLY A 179 -3.90 -19.96 4.37
C GLY A 179 -3.44 -20.01 2.91
N ASP A 180 -2.85 -18.96 2.35
CA ASP A 180 -2.27 -19.00 0.98
C ASP A 180 -0.73 -18.80 1.04
N GLU A 181 -0.06 -19.70 1.77
CA GLU A 181 1.38 -20.01 1.56
C GLU A 181 1.52 -21.32 0.78
#